data_AF-A0A016UJM7-F1
#
_entry.id   AF-A0A016UJM7-F1
#
_cell.length_a   1.000
_cell.length_b   1.000
_cell.length_c   1.000
_cell.angle_alpha   90.00
_cell.angle_beta   90.00
_cell.angle_gamma   90.00
#
_symmetry.space_group_name_H-M   'P 1'
#
loop_
_entity.id
_entity.type
_entity.pdbx_description
1 polymer ?
#
loop_
_entity_poly.entity_id
_entity_poly.type
_entity_poly.pdbx_seq_one_letter_code
_entity_poly.pdbx_strand_id
1 'polypeptide(L)'
;MAQALKRLLIAKMRAKKLEDPTYAVLFVLVDKTTLRIRVDKTYYTIEEASIRFGISVDEILSEKARYHALVTTNSEKRKSNKRKGDMNEVSANKAPKL
;
A
#
# COMPACT_ATOMS: atom_id res chain seq x y z
N MET A 1 0.26 -11.55 0.55
CA MET A 1 -1.06 -11.80 1.17
C MET A 1 -1.29 -10.87 2.36
N ALA A 2 -0.46 -10.92 3.40
CA ALA A 2 -0.58 -10.08 4.59
C ALA A 2 -0.76 -8.57 4.33
N GLN A 3 -0.01 -7.99 3.38
CA GLN A 3 -0.16 -6.58 3.03
C GLN A 3 -1.53 -6.26 2.38
N ALA A 4 -2.01 -7.14 1.49
CA ALA A 4 -3.32 -6.98 0.85
C ALA A 4 -4.44 -7.07 1.90
N LEU A 5 -4.35 -8.06 2.79
CA LEU A 5 -5.26 -8.22 3.92
C LEU A 5 -5.29 -6.98 4.84
N LYS A 6 -4.12 -6.46 5.23
CA LYS A 6 -4.03 -5.20 5.99
C LYS A 6 -4.70 -4.02 5.27
N ARG A 7 -4.44 -3.88 3.97
CA ARG A 7 -5.02 -2.80 3.15
C ARG A 7 -6.53 -2.90 3.07
N LEU A 8 -7.06 -4.10 2.83
CA LEU A 8 -8.49 -4.37 2.76
C LEU A 8 -9.18 -4.05 4.09
N LEU A 9 -8.61 -4.49 5.23
CA LEU A 9 -9.13 -4.19 6.56
C LEU A 9 -9.22 -2.68 6.81
N ILE A 10 -8.16 -1.94 6.51
CA ILE A 10 -8.15 -0.47 6.66
C ILE A 10 -9.17 0.18 5.73
N ALA A 11 -9.33 -0.30 4.49
CA ALA A 11 -10.31 0.22 3.56
C ALA A 11 -11.75 0.02 4.07
N LYS A 12 -12.08 -1.16 4.58
CA LYS A 12 -13.39 -1.48 5.18
C LYS A 12 -13.66 -0.61 6.41
N MET A 13 -12.67 -0.43 7.29
CA MET A 13 -12.80 0.46 8.45
C MET A 13 -13.04 1.93 8.06
N ARG A 14 -12.40 2.39 6.98
CA ARG A 14 -12.61 3.76 6.46
C ARG A 14 -13.97 3.92 5.81
N ALA A 15 -14.46 2.91 5.09
CA ALA A 15 -15.82 2.91 4.54
C ALA A 15 -16.85 3.01 5.68
N LYS A 16 -16.71 2.21 6.73
CA LYS A 16 -17.56 2.32 7.93
C LYS A 16 -17.48 3.68 8.60
N LYS A 17 -16.28 4.29 8.68
CA LYS A 17 -16.13 5.65 9.22
C LYS A 17 -16.81 6.73 8.36
N LEU A 18 -16.90 6.50 7.05
CA LEU A 18 -17.59 7.42 6.15
C LEU A 18 -19.11 7.34 6.34
N GLU A 19 -19.64 6.13 6.59
CA GLU A 19 -21.05 5.89 6.90
C GLU A 19 -21.44 6.35 8.32
N ASP A 20 -20.57 6.09 9.29
CA ASP A 20 -20.71 6.48 10.69
C ASP A 20 -19.45 7.21 11.18
N PRO A 21 -19.48 8.56 11.29
CA PRO A 21 -18.33 9.35 11.73
C PRO A 21 -17.81 9.00 13.14
N THR A 22 -18.63 8.37 13.99
CA THR A 22 -18.23 7.95 15.33
C THR A 22 -17.37 6.68 15.32
N TYR A 23 -17.37 5.95 14.21
CA TYR A 23 -16.56 4.74 14.04
C TYR A 23 -15.07 5.06 14.04
N ALA A 24 -14.31 4.33 14.85
CA ALA A 24 -12.86 4.48 14.96
C ALA A 24 -12.12 3.58 13.95
N VAL A 25 -11.23 4.17 13.15
CA VAL A 25 -10.27 3.40 12.34
C VAL A 25 -9.10 3.01 13.23
N LEU A 26 -9.06 1.73 13.59
CA LEU A 26 -8.06 1.21 14.52
C LEU A 26 -6.75 0.83 13.81
N PHE A 27 -5.66 0.74 14.57
CA PHE A 27 -4.38 0.31 14.07
C PHE A 27 -4.40 -1.19 13.76
N VAL A 28 -3.90 -1.59 12.57
CA VAL A 28 -3.90 -2.98 12.10
C VAL A 28 -2.48 -3.47 11.84
N LEU A 29 -2.14 -4.62 12.43
CA LEU A 29 -0.98 -5.44 12.12
C LEU A 29 -1.45 -6.79 11.57
N VAL A 30 -0.71 -7.31 10.60
CA VAL A 30 -0.95 -8.65 10.05
C VAL A 30 0.38 -9.36 10.01
N ASP A 31 0.47 -10.50 10.69
CA ASP A 31 1.66 -11.34 10.67
C ASP A 31 1.85 -11.91 9.26
N LYS A 32 3.09 -11.89 8.75
CA LYS A 32 3.36 -12.32 7.37
C LYS A 32 3.32 -13.83 7.19
N THR A 33 3.61 -14.57 8.25
CA THR A 33 3.78 -16.04 8.22
C THR A 33 2.50 -16.76 8.57
N THR A 34 1.87 -16.36 9.67
CA THR A 34 0.66 -16.98 10.23
C THR A 34 -0.63 -16.31 9.79
N LEU A 35 -0.54 -15.12 9.16
CA LEU A 35 -1.67 -14.27 8.80
C LEU A 35 -2.57 -13.89 9.99
N ARG A 36 -2.12 -14.07 11.23
CA ARG A 36 -2.81 -13.55 12.42
C ARG A 36 -2.94 -12.04 12.31
N ILE A 37 -4.15 -11.55 12.56
CA ILE A 37 -4.49 -10.14 12.47
C ILE A 37 -4.51 -9.59 13.89
N ARG A 38 -3.88 -8.45 14.12
CA ARG A 38 -4.02 -7.70 15.37
C ARG A 38 -4.66 -6.36 15.06
N VAL A 39 -5.77 -6.07 15.69
CA VAL A 39 -6.44 -4.77 15.63
C VAL A 39 -6.36 -4.15 17.02
N ASP A 40 -5.66 -3.02 17.11
CA ASP A 40 -5.27 -2.38 18.36
C ASP A 40 -4.61 -3.37 19.35
N LYS A 41 -5.33 -3.85 20.36
CA LYS A 41 -4.82 -4.81 21.36
C LYS A 41 -5.34 -6.23 21.18
N THR A 42 -6.28 -6.47 20.26
CA THR A 42 -6.95 -7.77 20.10
C THR A 42 -6.41 -8.52 18.89
N TYR A 43 -6.19 -9.82 19.06
CA TYR A 43 -5.78 -10.72 17.98
C TYR A 43 -6.98 -11.49 17.43
N TYR A 44 -6.96 -11.70 16.12
CA TYR A 44 -7.98 -12.42 15.37
C TYR A 44 -7.34 -13.41 14.39
N THR A 45 -8.02 -14.54 14.18
CA THR A 45 -7.79 -15.39 13.00
C THR A 45 -8.38 -14.76 11.75
N ILE A 46 -8.14 -15.37 10.59
CA ILE A 46 -8.76 -14.93 9.34
C ILE A 46 -10.28 -15.11 9.40
N GLU A 47 -10.77 -16.23 9.95
CA GLU A 47 -12.22 -16.47 10.06
C GLU A 47 -12.90 -15.48 11.01
N GLU A 48 -12.29 -15.17 12.15
CA GLU A 48 -12.86 -14.19 13.08
C GLU A 48 -12.92 -12.79 12.45
N ALA A 49 -11.89 -12.42 11.68
CA ALA A 49 -11.83 -11.16 10.99
C ALA A 49 -12.83 -11.09 9.81
N SER A 50 -13.07 -12.19 9.10
CA SER A 50 -14.05 -12.24 8.01
C SER A 50 -15.45 -11.91 8.52
N ILE A 51 -15.83 -12.47 9.66
CA ILE A 51 -17.12 -12.22 10.31
C ILE A 51 -17.19 -10.78 10.82
N ARG A 52 -16.18 -10.30 11.56
CA ARG A 52 -16.22 -8.97 12.22
C ARG A 52 -16.10 -7.80 11.25
N PHE A 53 -15.24 -7.92 10.25
CA PHE A 53 -14.89 -6.83 9.35
C PHE A 53 -15.49 -6.99 7.96
N GLY A 54 -16.19 -8.10 7.68
CA GLY A 54 -16.83 -8.36 6.40
C GLY A 54 -15.81 -8.45 5.28
N ILE A 55 -14.76 -9.26 5.47
CA ILE A 55 -13.70 -9.50 4.48
C ILE A 55 -13.82 -10.90 3.91
N SER A 56 -13.84 -11.04 2.57
CA SER A 56 -13.82 -12.35 1.91
C SER A 56 -12.45 -12.68 1.32
N VAL A 57 -12.21 -13.96 1.03
CA VAL A 57 -10.98 -14.41 0.37
C VAL A 57 -10.83 -13.76 -1.01
N ASP A 58 -11.92 -13.67 -1.77
CA ASP A 58 -11.94 -13.08 -3.11
C ASP A 58 -11.56 -11.60 -3.08
N GLU A 59 -12.05 -10.84 -2.10
CA GLU A 59 -11.67 -9.44 -1.91
C GLU A 59 -10.19 -9.28 -1.58
N ILE A 60 -9.61 -10.19 -0.80
CA ILE A 60 -8.18 -10.15 -0.49
C ILE A 60 -7.34 -10.43 -1.75
N LEU A 61 -7.75 -11.41 -2.56
CA LEU A 61 -7.08 -11.73 -3.83
C LEU A 61 -7.18 -10.58 -4.82
N SER A 62 -8.36 -9.95 -4.93
CA SER A 62 -8.58 -8.76 -5.76
C SER A 62 -7.72 -7.58 -5.31
N GLU A 63 -7.66 -7.28 -4.01
CA GLU A 63 -6.81 -6.21 -3.47
C GLU A 63 -5.31 -6.49 -3.70
N LYS A 64 -4.89 -7.76 -3.61
CA LYS A 64 -3.51 -8.18 -3.93
C LYS A 64 -3.19 -7.90 -5.41
N ALA A 65 -4.07 -8.29 -6.33
CA ALA A 65 -3.90 -8.06 -7.76
C ALA A 65 -3.85 -6.57 -8.10
N ARG A 66 -4.81 -5.78 -7.57
CA ARG A 66 -4.89 -4.33 -7.74
C ARG A 66 -3.61 -3.63 -7.28
N TYR A 67 -3.09 -4.00 -6.10
CA TYR A 67 -1.87 -3.40 -5.60
C TYR A 67 -0.64 -3.77 -6.43
N HIS A 68 -0.55 -5.03 -6.87
CA HIS A 68 0.55 -5.45 -7.75
C HIS A 68 0.55 -4.61 -9.04
N ALA A 69 -0.61 -4.48 -9.71
CA ALA A 69 -0.78 -3.66 -10.91
C ALA A 69 -0.32 -2.21 -10.68
N LEU A 70 -0.77 -1.58 -9.58
CA LEU A 70 -0.37 -0.22 -9.21
C LEU A 70 1.14 -0.07 -9.00
N VAL A 71 1.78 -1.04 -8.33
CA VAL A 71 3.23 -1.01 -8.09
C VAL A 71 4.00 -1.17 -9.39
N THR A 72 3.59 -2.10 -10.26
CA THR A 72 4.21 -2.27 -11.58
C THR A 72 4.15 -0.99 -12.41
N THR A 73 2.99 -0.37 -12.56
CA THR A 73 2.85 0.89 -13.31
C THR A 73 3.70 2.03 -12.73
N ASN A 74 3.79 2.13 -11.40
CA ASN A 74 4.63 3.15 -10.75
C ASN A 74 6.12 2.87 -10.92
N SER A 75 6.53 1.60 -11.00
CA SER A 75 7.92 1.22 -11.24
C SER A 75 8.38 1.56 -12.66
N GLU A 76 7.49 1.45 -13.65
CA GLU A 76 7.76 1.80 -15.05
C GLU A 76 7.96 3.31 -15.22
N LYS A 77 7.10 4.13 -14.58
CA LYS A 77 7.24 5.60 -14.56
C LYS A 77 8.56 6.08 -13.92
N ARG A 78 9.09 5.34 -12.94
CA ARG A 78 10.38 5.68 -12.31
C ARG A 78 11.59 5.25 -13.14
N LYS A 79 11.48 4.15 -13.90
CA LYS A 79 12.53 3.70 -14.83
C LYS A 79 12.69 4.64 -16.03
N SER A 80 11.61 5.23 -16.54
CA SER A 80 11.69 6.19 -17.65
C SER A 80 12.38 7.50 -17.25
N ASN A 81 12.20 7.98 -16.02
CA ASN A 81 12.87 9.19 -15.52
C ASN A 81 14.39 9.03 -15.31
N LYS A 82 14.92 7.80 -15.16
CA LYS A 82 16.36 7.59 -14.95
C LYS A 82 17.18 7.63 -16.25
N ARG A 83 16.53 7.57 -17.43
CA ARG A 83 17.21 7.58 -18.75
C ARG A 83 17.34 8.96 -19.39
N LYS A 84 16.88 10.03 -18.73
CA LYS A 84 16.88 11.40 -19.26
C LYS A 84 17.96 12.32 -18.66
N GLY A 85 19.04 11.73 -18.13
CA GLY A 85 20.07 12.46 -17.38
C GLY A 85 21.50 12.13 -17.77
N ASP A 86 21.76 11.77 -19.02
CA ASP A 86 23.14 11.60 -19.52
C ASP A 86 23.28 12.19 -20.94
N MET A 87 23.14 13.52 -21.01
CA MET A 87 23.51 14.37 -22.14
C MET A 87 23.88 15.73 -21.54
N ASN A 88 24.99 15.79 -20.79
CA ASN A 88 25.59 17.06 -20.39
C ASN A 88 26.73 17.35 -21.37
N GLU A 89 26.36 17.94 -22.51
CA GLU A 89 27.31 18.56 -23.42
C GLU A 89 28.01 19.71 -22.67
N VAL A 90 29.31 19.57 -22.47
CA VAL A 90 30.16 20.53 -21.77
C VAL A 90 30.28 21.80 -22.63
N SER A 91 29.52 22.84 -22.30
CA SER A 91 29.71 24.17 -22.88
C SER A 91 30.89 24.86 -22.17
N ALA A 92 32.03 24.90 -22.86
CA ALA A 92 33.27 25.49 -22.37
C ALA A 92 33.22 27.03 -22.39
N ASN A 93 32.81 27.65 -21.28
CA ASN A 93 33.01 29.08 -21.08
C ASN A 93 34.34 29.36 -20.37
N LYS A 94 35.32 29.81 -21.17
CA LYS A 94 36.56 30.45 -20.71
C LYS A 94 36.24 31.80 -20.08
N ALA A 95 36.78 32.06 -18.89
CA ALA A 95 37.09 33.40 -18.43
C ALA A 95 38.41 33.36 -17.66
N PRO A 96 39.44 34.17 -18.01
CA PRO A 96 40.59 34.34 -17.16
C PRO A 96 40.28 35.36 -16.06
N LYS A 97 40.83 35.11 -14.87
CA LYS A 97 40.72 35.95 -13.68
C LYS A 97 41.77 37.08 -13.73
N LEU A 98 41.35 38.24 -13.19
CA LEU A 98 42.10 39.40 -12.68
C LEU A 98 43.22 39.97 -13.57
#